data_AF-A0A925D5L4-F1
#
_entry.id   AF-A0A925D5L4-F1
#
_cell.length_a   1.000
_cell.length_b   1.000
_cell.length_c   1.000
_cell.angle_alpha   90.00
_cell.angle_beta   90.00
_cell.angle_gamma   90.00
#
_symmetry.space_group_name_H-M   'P 1'
#
loop_
_entity.id
_entity.type
_entity.pdbx_description
1 polymer ?
#
loop_
_entity_poly.entity_id
_entity_poly.type
_entity_poly.pdbx_seq_one_letter_code
_entity_poly.pdbx_strand_id
1 'polypeptide(L)'
;MEPDWTELREPARNALTALAELWERERGRVELYGTEASLEHAFIQPIFEILGWPLIYQRFLQGRKPDYALFLDDAAKDLALQVERNSEDFWRYPTIVADAKTWAVPLNRPSLTTSGREFPPQQIEWYCDR
;
A
#
# COMPACT_ATOMS: atom_id res chain seq x y z
N MET A 1 31.26 -3.30 -5.30
CA MET A 1 31.07 -1.88 -4.94
C MET A 1 29.61 -1.72 -4.67
N GLU A 2 29.23 -1.46 -3.44
CA GLU A 2 27.84 -1.11 -3.14
C GLU A 2 27.60 0.32 -3.64
N PRO A 3 26.45 0.60 -4.26
CA PRO A 3 26.09 1.97 -4.63
C PRO A 3 25.93 2.84 -3.36
N ASP A 4 26.59 3.99 -3.35
CA ASP A 4 26.60 4.92 -2.20
C ASP A 4 25.35 5.82 -2.11
N TRP A 5 24.49 5.81 -3.13
CA TRP A 5 23.20 6.53 -3.25
C TRP A 5 23.21 7.94 -2.63
N THR A 6 24.30 8.69 -2.80
CA THR A 6 24.53 9.92 -2.05
C THR A 6 23.49 10.99 -2.42
N GLU A 7 23.04 10.97 -3.68
CA GLU A 7 21.95 11.77 -4.22
C GLU A 7 20.60 11.55 -3.53
N LEU A 8 20.38 10.37 -2.92
CA LEU A 8 19.15 10.04 -2.21
C LEU A 8 19.19 10.39 -0.72
N ARG A 9 20.32 10.84 -0.17
CA ARG A 9 20.45 11.14 1.26
C ARG A 9 19.51 12.25 1.73
N GLU A 10 19.46 13.36 1.00
CA GLU A 10 18.59 14.48 1.34
C GLU A 10 17.09 14.13 1.18
N PRO A 11 16.65 13.53 0.05
CA PRO A 11 15.29 12.99 -0.06
C PRO A 11 14.92 12.01 1.07
N ALA A 12 15.80 11.07 1.41
CA ALA A 12 15.56 10.10 2.46
C ALA A 12 15.44 10.77 3.84
N ARG A 13 16.28 11.77 4.13
CA ARG A 13 16.22 12.56 5.37
C ARG A 13 14.90 13.33 5.47
N ASN A 14 14.44 13.92 4.37
CA ASN A 14 13.17 14.64 4.33
C ASN A 14 11.97 13.70 4.52
N ALA A 15 11.97 12.54 3.83
CA ALA A 15 10.93 11.52 4.01
C ALA A 15 10.90 11.00 5.45
N LEU A 16 12.06 10.69 6.04
CA LEU A 16 12.14 10.24 7.44
C LEU A 16 11.60 11.31 8.41
N THR A 17 11.93 12.58 8.17
CA THR A 17 11.42 13.70 8.98
C THR A 17 9.90 13.78 8.89
N ALA A 18 9.34 13.73 7.68
CA ALA A 18 7.89 13.77 7.47
C ALA A 18 7.17 12.55 8.08
N LEU A 19 7.77 11.36 8.01
CA LEU A 19 7.24 10.16 8.67
C LEU A 19 7.24 10.29 10.19
N ALA A 20 8.30 10.87 10.77
CA ALA A 20 8.37 11.12 12.21
C ALA A 20 7.31 12.14 12.64
N GLU A 21 7.11 13.21 11.88
CA GLU A 21 6.06 14.21 12.15
C GLU A 21 4.64 13.63 12.04
N LEU A 22 4.40 12.77 11.04
CA LEU A 22 3.15 12.02 10.90
C LEU A 22 2.92 11.14 12.13
N TRP A 23 3.93 10.38 12.56
CA TRP A 23 3.84 9.55 13.75
C TRP A 23 3.57 10.36 15.01
N GLU A 24 4.30 11.45 15.26
CA GLU A 24 4.06 12.27 16.46
C GLU A 24 2.66 12.88 16.49
N ARG A 25 2.10 13.21 15.32
CA ARG A 25 0.73 13.72 15.22
C ARG A 25 -0.32 12.65 15.49
N GLU A 26 -0.14 11.44 14.95
CA GLU A 26 -1.18 10.41 14.94
C GLU A 26 -1.01 9.34 16.04
N ARG A 27 0.15 9.21 16.69
CA ARG A 27 0.42 8.15 17.69
C ARG A 27 -0.60 8.05 18.83
N GLY A 28 -1.21 9.16 19.23
CA GLY A 28 -2.26 9.19 20.25
C GLY A 28 -3.67 8.88 19.72
N ARG A 29 -3.83 8.81 18.40
CA ARG A 29 -5.11 8.63 17.68
C ARG A 29 -5.18 7.30 16.93
N VAL A 30 -4.04 6.70 16.59
CA VAL A 30 -3.95 5.41 15.87
C VAL A 30 -4.81 4.33 16.54
N GLU A 31 -4.78 4.23 17.87
CA GLU A 31 -5.61 3.28 18.63
C GLU A 31 -7.09 3.68 18.69
N LEU A 32 -7.42 4.95 18.43
CA LEU A 32 -8.75 5.52 18.56
C LEU A 32 -9.54 5.53 17.24
N TYR A 33 -8.92 5.28 16.09
CA TYR A 33 -9.61 5.32 14.80
C TYR A 33 -10.74 4.29 14.67
N GLY A 34 -10.69 3.21 15.45
CA GLY A 34 -11.80 2.26 15.64
C GLY A 34 -12.16 1.39 14.42
N THR A 35 -11.65 1.71 13.22
CA THR A 35 -11.81 0.91 12.01
C THR A 35 -10.53 0.90 11.19
N GLU A 36 -10.35 -0.17 10.42
CA GLU A 36 -9.22 -0.34 9.50
C GLU A 36 -9.20 0.77 8.44
N ALA A 37 -10.35 1.06 7.79
CA ALA A 37 -10.45 2.12 6.80
C ALA A 37 -10.03 3.51 7.32
N SER A 38 -10.39 3.85 8.56
CA SER A 38 -9.97 5.12 9.17
C SER A 38 -8.46 5.14 9.44
N LEU A 39 -7.89 4.04 9.93
CA LEU A 39 -6.44 3.91 10.15
C LEU A 39 -5.67 4.00 8.84
N GLU A 40 -6.15 3.33 7.80
CA GLU A 40 -5.54 3.37 6.48
C GLU A 40 -5.51 4.81 5.96
N HIS A 41 -6.66 5.49 5.95
CA HIS A 41 -6.77 6.84 5.42
C HIS A 41 -5.94 7.86 6.21
N ALA A 42 -5.96 7.77 7.54
CA ALA A 42 -5.30 8.76 8.39
C ALA A 42 -3.80 8.51 8.58
N PHE A 43 -3.33 7.28 8.39
CA PHE A 43 -1.95 6.89 8.70
C PHE A 43 -1.23 6.16 7.57
N ILE A 44 -1.79 5.07 7.03
CA ILE A 44 -1.08 4.22 6.06
C ILE A 44 -0.96 4.88 4.68
N GLN A 45 -2.05 5.46 4.16
CA GLN A 45 -2.04 6.16 2.86
C GLN A 45 -1.06 7.35 2.87
N PRO A 46 -1.05 8.22 3.91
CA PRO A 46 -0.03 9.27 4.04
C PRO A 46 1.42 8.76 4.03
N ILE A 47 1.70 7.57 4.58
CA ILE A 47 3.05 6.98 4.50
C ILE A 47 3.44 6.75 3.03
N PHE A 48 2.57 6.17 2.22
CA PHE A 48 2.83 5.97 0.80
C PHE A 48 3.04 7.29 0.06
N GLU A 49 2.23 8.31 0.35
CA GLU A 49 2.37 9.64 -0.24
C GLU A 49 3.71 10.31 0.14
N ILE A 50 4.12 10.22 1.41
CA ILE A 50 5.43 10.73 1.88
C ILE A 50 6.59 10.01 1.19
N LEU A 51 6.45 8.71 0.94
CA LEU A 51 7.41 7.90 0.20
C LEU A 51 7.37 8.16 -1.32
N GLY A 52 6.47 9.04 -1.79
CA GLY A 52 6.38 9.47 -3.18
C GLY A 52 5.58 8.53 -4.07
N TRP A 53 4.69 7.69 -3.51
CA TRP A 53 3.84 6.79 -4.27
C TRP A 53 2.44 7.38 -4.49
N PRO A 54 2.09 7.78 -5.72
CA PRO A 54 0.69 7.91 -6.09
C PRO A 54 -0.01 6.56 -5.92
N LEU A 55 -1.20 6.58 -5.29
CA LEU A 55 -1.97 5.37 -5.02
C LEU A 55 -3.45 5.49 -5.39
N ILE A 56 -4.06 4.33 -5.63
CA ILE A 56 -5.51 4.11 -5.67
C ILE A 56 -5.82 2.92 -4.76
N TYR A 57 -6.88 3.02 -3.97
CA TYR A 57 -7.34 1.98 -3.06
C TYR A 57 -8.72 1.43 -3.50
N GLN A 58 -9.13 0.31 -2.93
CA GLN A 58 -10.44 -0.32 -3.16
C GLN A 58 -10.75 -0.62 -4.64
N ARG A 59 -9.88 -1.41 -5.29
CA ARG A 59 -10.13 -1.98 -6.62
C ARG A 59 -10.17 -3.49 -6.56
N PHE A 60 -11.02 -4.09 -7.39
CA PHE A 60 -11.13 -5.54 -7.48
C PHE A 60 -10.21 -6.07 -8.59
N LEU A 61 -9.53 -7.17 -8.31
CA LEU A 61 -8.68 -7.93 -9.22
C LEU A 61 -9.07 -9.40 -9.12
N GLN A 62 -9.60 -9.99 -10.20
CA GLN A 62 -9.94 -11.43 -10.26
C GLN A 62 -10.78 -11.92 -9.05
N GLY A 63 -11.81 -11.16 -8.66
CA GLY A 63 -12.67 -11.49 -7.51
C GLY A 63 -12.03 -11.28 -6.12
N ARG A 64 -10.82 -10.72 -6.07
CA ARG A 64 -10.13 -10.28 -4.85
C ARG A 64 -9.97 -8.77 -4.84
N LYS A 65 -9.50 -8.23 -3.72
CA LYS A 65 -9.37 -6.79 -3.50
C LYS A 65 -8.05 -6.53 -2.79
N PRO A 66 -6.97 -6.23 -3.52
CA PRO A 66 -5.77 -5.67 -2.92
C PRO A 66 -6.10 -4.34 -2.24
N ASP A 67 -5.41 -4.02 -1.16
CA ASP A 67 -5.64 -2.76 -0.45
C ASP A 67 -5.21 -1.56 -1.30
N TYR A 68 -4.05 -1.66 -1.96
CA TYR A 68 -3.44 -0.56 -2.73
C TYR A 68 -2.90 -0.98 -4.09
N ALA A 69 -3.11 -0.10 -5.06
CA ALA A 69 -2.43 -0.06 -6.34
C ALA A 69 -1.54 1.19 -6.37
N LEU A 70 -0.22 1.01 -6.52
CA LEU A 70 0.75 2.10 -6.52
C LEU A 70 1.31 2.33 -7.94
N PHE A 71 1.56 3.60 -8.24
CA PHE A 71 2.01 4.08 -9.54
C PHE A 71 3.38 4.76 -9.41
N LEU A 72 4.17 4.76 -10.49
CA LEU A 72 5.45 5.47 -10.51
C LEU A 72 5.28 7.00 -10.65
N ASP A 73 4.19 7.43 -11.26
CA ASP A 73 3.87 8.84 -11.49
C ASP A 73 2.36 9.08 -11.56
N ASP A 74 1.97 10.35 -11.47
CA ASP A 74 0.57 10.78 -11.52
C ASP A 74 -0.06 10.56 -12.91
N ALA A 75 0.72 10.58 -14.00
CA ALA A 75 0.19 10.36 -15.35
C ALA A 75 -0.35 8.93 -15.52
N ALA A 76 0.38 7.94 -15.01
CA ALA A 76 -0.07 6.55 -14.99
C ALA A 76 -1.32 6.37 -14.12
N LYS A 77 -1.37 7.06 -12.97
CA LYS A 77 -2.56 7.07 -12.11
C LYS A 77 -3.77 7.71 -12.80
N ASP A 78 -3.59 8.83 -13.47
CA ASP A 78 -4.65 9.55 -14.20
C ASP A 78 -5.22 8.73 -15.35
N LEU A 79 -4.36 8.03 -16.11
CA LEU A 79 -4.80 7.08 -17.13
C LEU A 79 -5.62 5.94 -16.52
N ALA A 80 -5.19 5.41 -15.37
CA ALA A 80 -5.93 4.36 -14.67
C ALA A 80 -7.31 4.82 -14.19
N LEU A 81 -7.46 6.09 -13.80
CA LEU A 81 -8.73 6.68 -13.38
C LEU A 81 -9.73 6.87 -14.54
N GLN A 82 -9.26 6.95 -15.78
CA GLN A 82 -10.10 7.06 -16.97
C GLN A 82 -10.73 5.73 -17.40
N VAL A 83 -10.19 4.61 -16.92
CA VAL A 83 -10.74 3.28 -17.18
C VAL A 83 -11.99 3.06 -16.32
N GLU A 84 -12.95 2.28 -16.84
CA GLU A 84 -14.13 1.88 -16.07
C GLU A 84 -13.72 1.24 -14.73
N ARG A 85 -14.40 1.64 -13.65
CA ARG A 85 -14.01 1.34 -12.25
C ARG A 85 -13.72 -0.14 -11.96
N ASN A 86 -14.37 -1.06 -12.66
CA ASN A 86 -14.26 -2.51 -12.45
C ASN A 86 -13.65 -3.26 -13.65
N SER A 87 -13.10 -2.55 -14.63
CA SER A 87 -12.43 -3.20 -15.76
C SER A 87 -11.08 -3.76 -15.35
N GLU A 88 -10.75 -4.94 -15.86
CA GLU A 88 -9.42 -5.55 -15.69
C GLU A 88 -8.32 -4.71 -16.34
N ASP A 89 -8.65 -3.86 -17.33
CA ASP A 89 -7.69 -2.95 -17.97
C ASP A 89 -7.07 -1.96 -16.99
N PHE A 90 -7.77 -1.64 -15.88
CA PHE A 90 -7.23 -0.81 -14.80
C PHE A 90 -5.87 -1.33 -14.32
N TRP A 91 -5.72 -2.66 -14.25
CA TRP A 91 -4.56 -3.29 -13.65
C TRP A 91 -3.31 -3.28 -14.54
N ARG A 92 -3.41 -2.74 -15.77
CA ARG A 92 -2.27 -2.53 -16.67
C ARG A 92 -1.41 -1.32 -16.30
N TYR A 93 -1.92 -0.41 -15.49
CA TYR A 93 -1.27 0.86 -15.16
C TYR A 93 -0.49 0.85 -13.83
N PRO A 94 -1.01 0.28 -12.72
CA PRO A 94 -0.25 0.20 -11.48
C PRO A 94 1.02 -0.62 -11.67
N THR A 95 2.12 -0.16 -11.08
CA THR A 95 3.41 -0.86 -11.11
C THR A 95 3.54 -1.83 -9.94
N ILE A 96 2.94 -1.50 -8.79
CA ILE A 96 3.02 -2.29 -7.57
C ILE A 96 1.60 -2.51 -7.02
N VAL A 97 1.39 -3.70 -6.47
CA VAL A 97 0.22 -4.02 -5.64
C VAL A 97 0.71 -4.18 -4.21
N ALA A 98 -0.01 -3.64 -3.24
CA ALA A 98 0.36 -3.72 -1.83
C ALA A 98 -0.87 -4.02 -0.96
N ASP A 99 -0.63 -4.74 0.13
CA ASP A 99 -1.58 -4.99 1.21
C ASP A 99 -1.00 -4.55 2.55
N ALA A 100 -1.86 -4.00 3.41
CA ALA A 100 -1.57 -3.81 4.81
C ALA A 100 -2.03 -5.05 5.61
N LYS A 101 -1.27 -5.42 6.64
CA LYS A 101 -1.65 -6.51 7.54
C LYS A 101 -1.49 -6.06 8.98
N THR A 102 -2.39 -6.53 9.84
CA THR A 102 -2.27 -6.30 11.28
C THR A 102 -1.01 -6.99 11.81
N TRP A 103 -0.41 -6.44 12.86
CA TRP A 103 0.85 -6.98 13.38
C TRP A 103 0.74 -8.41 13.93
N ALA A 104 -0.47 -8.81 14.33
CA ALA A 104 -0.76 -10.14 14.82
C ALA A 104 -0.75 -11.20 13.70
N VAL A 105 -0.83 -10.80 12.43
CA VAL A 105 -0.83 -11.70 11.28
C VAL A 105 0.62 -12.08 10.93
N PRO A 106 1.00 -13.37 11.03
CA PRO A 106 2.33 -13.79 10.63
C PRO A 106 2.48 -13.73 9.11
N LEU A 107 3.54 -13.05 8.63
CA LEU A 107 3.81 -12.93 7.19
C LEU A 107 4.54 -14.14 6.60
N ASN A 108 5.24 -14.92 7.43
CA ASN A 108 6.12 -16.01 6.97
C ASN A 108 5.52 -17.41 7.14
N ARG A 109 4.29 -17.53 7.66
CA ARG A 109 3.61 -18.81 7.82
C ARG A 109 2.11 -18.65 7.63
N PRO A 110 1.42 -19.70 7.17
CA PRO A 110 -0.02 -19.67 7.06
C PRO A 110 -0.69 -19.53 8.43
N SER A 111 -1.78 -18.78 8.49
CA SER A 111 -2.70 -18.67 9.62
C SER A 111 -4.07 -19.23 9.24
N LEU A 112 -4.84 -19.65 10.25
CA LEU A 112 -6.25 -19.99 10.08
C LEU A 112 -7.07 -18.77 10.48
N THR A 113 -7.86 -18.26 9.54
CA THR A 113 -8.83 -17.19 9.76
C THR A 113 -10.25 -17.74 9.61
N THR A 114 -11.25 -16.92 9.97
CA THR A 114 -12.67 -17.26 9.79
C THR A 114 -13.02 -17.61 8.34
N SER A 115 -12.23 -17.08 7.39
CA SER A 115 -12.41 -17.26 5.95
C SER A 115 -11.58 -18.40 5.37
N GLY A 116 -10.84 -19.16 6.20
CA GLY A 116 -10.01 -20.28 5.80
C GLY A 116 -8.52 -20.08 6.08
N ARG A 117 -7.68 -20.81 5.34
CA ARG A 117 -6.22 -20.67 5.44
C ARG A 117 -5.78 -19.40 4.71
N GLU A 118 -5.13 -18.50 5.42
CA GLU A 118 -4.53 -17.28 4.85
C GLU A 118 -3.01 -17.40 4.91
N PHE A 119 -2.33 -17.03 3.83
CA PHE A 119 -0.88 -16.89 3.81
C PHE A 119 -0.52 -15.62 3.02
N PRO A 120 -0.08 -14.53 3.68
CA PRO A 120 0.06 -13.23 3.02
C PRO A 120 0.94 -13.22 1.77
N PRO A 121 2.09 -13.92 1.69
CA PRO A 121 2.87 -13.98 0.46
C PRO A 121 2.12 -14.63 -0.71
N GLN A 122 1.38 -15.71 -0.46
CA GLN A 122 0.53 -16.33 -1.49
C GLN A 122 -0.57 -15.38 -1.97
N GLN A 123 -1.09 -14.52 -1.09
CA GLN A 123 -2.06 -13.50 -1.48
C GLN A 123 -1.49 -12.54 -2.53
N ILE A 124 -0.24 -12.11 -2.37
CA ILE A 124 0.47 -11.26 -3.33
C ILE A 124 0.76 -12.02 -4.63
N GLU A 125 1.24 -13.26 -4.56
CA GLU A 125 1.49 -14.10 -5.75
C GLU A 125 0.25 -14.19 -6.65
N TRP A 126 -0.93 -14.37 -6.04
CA TRP A 126 -2.17 -14.44 -6.80
C TRP A 126 -2.55 -13.15 -7.54
N TYR A 127 -2.10 -11.98 -7.08
CA TYR A 127 -2.33 -10.73 -7.83
C TYR A 127 -1.40 -10.61 -9.04
N CYS A 128 -0.24 -11.28 -8.98
CA CYS A 128 0.80 -11.26 -9.99
C CYS A 128 0.64 -12.39 -11.02
N ASP A 129 0.04 -13.52 -10.65
CA ASP A 129 -0.30 -14.64 -11.54
C ASP A 129 -1.50 -14.27 -12.44
N ARG A 130 -1.23 -13.44 -13.45
CA ARG A 130 -2.19 -13.00 -14.47
C ARG A 130 -2.15 -13.84 -15.74
#